data_AF-A0A136N141-F1
#
_entry.id   AF-A0A136N141-F1
#
_cell.length_a   1.000
_cell.length_b   1.000
_cell.length_c   1.000
_cell.angle_alpha   90.00
_cell.angle_beta   90.00
_cell.angle_gamma   90.00
#
_symmetry.space_group_name_H-M   'P 1'
#
loop_
_entity.id
_entity.type
_entity.pdbx_description
1 polymer ?
#
loop_
_entity_poly.entity_id
_entity_poly.type
_entity_poly.pdbx_seq_one_letter_code
_entity_poly.pdbx_strand_id
1 'polypeptide(L)'
;MIDFASAIGQKDRVCGFAFSKISVESPGEAKIKVGSDDGIRVWVNEQPVLERNVDRGSGIDQDQAPILLQAGENRILIQVTQGGGGWNAFVRLTKVDGSPLKFSPLD
;
A
#
# COMPACT_ATOMS: atom_id res chain seq x y z
N MET A 1 6.12 8.27 1.40
CA MET A 1 5.60 7.93 2.74
C MET A 1 4.22 8.52 2.84
N ILE A 2 3.27 7.75 3.35
CA ILE A 2 1.92 8.20 3.71
C ILE A 2 1.95 8.40 5.21
N ASP A 3 1.89 9.64 5.67
CA ASP A 3 1.92 9.99 7.08
C ASP A 3 0.48 10.18 7.60
N PHE A 4 -0.03 9.17 8.30
CA PHE A 4 -1.40 9.20 8.82
C PHE A 4 -1.52 10.15 10.01
N ALA A 5 -0.48 10.24 10.86
CA ALA A 5 -0.48 11.15 12.00
C ALA A 5 -0.62 12.62 11.55
N SER A 6 0.09 13.00 10.48
CA SER A 6 -0.03 14.34 9.89
C SER A 6 -1.36 14.54 9.16
N ALA A 7 -1.84 13.54 8.42
CA ALA A 7 -3.04 13.66 7.59
C ALA A 7 -4.36 13.67 8.38
N ILE A 8 -4.48 12.83 9.42
CA ILE A 8 -5.74 12.61 10.16
C ILE A 8 -5.58 12.71 11.68
N GLY A 9 -4.40 13.14 12.14
CA GLY A 9 -4.08 13.35 13.55
C GLY A 9 -3.48 12.12 14.23
N GLN A 10 -2.69 12.37 15.27
CA GLN A 10 -2.15 11.35 16.15
C GLN A 10 -3.30 10.64 16.91
N LYS A 11 -3.37 9.32 16.78
CA LYS A 11 -4.41 8.47 17.40
C LYS A 11 -3.79 7.13 17.75
N ASP A 12 -4.34 6.49 18.78
CA ASP A 12 -3.92 5.16 19.24
C ASP A 12 -5.10 4.20 19.18
N ARG A 13 -4.82 2.90 19.00
CA ARG A 13 -5.82 1.82 18.94
C ARG A 13 -6.90 2.05 17.88
N VAL A 14 -6.47 2.45 16.69
CA VAL A 14 -7.35 2.71 15.53
C VAL A 14 -6.83 2.01 14.27
N CYS A 15 -7.61 2.07 13.20
CA CYS A 15 -7.18 1.73 11.86
C CYS A 15 -7.44 2.91 10.92
N GLY A 16 -6.57 3.08 9.94
CA GLY A 16 -6.61 4.16 8.97
C GLY A 16 -6.52 3.58 7.58
N PHE A 17 -7.21 4.21 6.64
CA PHE A 17 -7.26 3.73 5.27
C PHE A 17 -6.71 4.81 4.33
N ALA A 18 -5.92 4.39 3.36
CA ALA A 18 -5.48 5.25 2.26
C ALA A 18 -5.82 4.57 0.94
N PHE A 19 -6.37 5.35 0.02
CA PHE A 19 -6.88 4.89 -1.26
C PHE A 19 -6.25 5.69 -2.39
N SER A 20 -5.93 5.02 -3.49
CA SER A 20 -5.46 5.67 -4.71
C SER A 20 -5.88 4.87 -5.94
N LYS A 21 -6.00 5.57 -7.06
CA LYS A 21 -6.22 5.00 -8.38
C LYS A 21 -5.02 5.27 -9.25
N ILE A 22 -4.64 4.28 -10.06
CA ILE A 22 -3.59 4.42 -11.06
C ILE A 22 -4.09 3.93 -12.41
N SER A 23 -3.47 4.39 -13.49
CA SER A 23 -3.67 3.87 -14.83
C SER A 23 -2.38 3.22 -15.34
N VAL A 24 -2.49 2.03 -15.94
CA VAL A 24 -1.40 1.38 -16.68
C VAL A 24 -1.79 1.16 -18.14
N GLU A 25 -0.83 1.26 -19.05
CA GLU A 25 -1.07 1.18 -20.49
C GLU A 25 -1.48 -0.24 -20.94
N SER A 26 -0.85 -1.26 -20.37
CA SER A 26 -1.07 -2.67 -20.70
C SER A 26 -1.31 -3.48 -19.42
N PRO A 27 -2.15 -4.53 -19.47
CA PRO A 27 -2.36 -5.39 -18.32
C PRO A 27 -1.11 -6.24 -18.06
N GLY A 28 -0.90 -6.70 -16.82
CA GLY A 28 0.22 -7.57 -16.52
C GLY A 28 0.46 -7.82 -15.04
N GLU A 29 1.39 -8.76 -14.78
CA GLU A 29 1.88 -9.07 -13.46
C GLU A 29 2.83 -7.99 -12.94
N ALA A 30 2.70 -7.66 -11.66
CA ALA A 30 3.56 -6.72 -10.96
C ALA A 30 3.77 -7.17 -9.52
N LYS A 31 4.52 -6.38 -8.75
CA LYS A 31 4.66 -6.53 -7.30
C LYS A 31 4.24 -5.24 -6.61
N ILE A 32 3.46 -5.39 -5.55
CA ILE A 32 3.31 -4.33 -4.54
C ILE A 32 4.28 -4.60 -3.41
N LYS A 33 5.01 -3.56 -3.01
CA LYS A 33 5.92 -3.56 -1.87
C LYS A 33 5.46 -2.53 -0.87
N VAL A 34 5.42 -2.92 0.39
CA VAL A 34 4.85 -2.09 1.44
C VAL A 34 5.71 -2.11 2.70
N GLY A 35 5.55 -1.06 3.48
CA GLY A 35 6.05 -0.91 4.83
C GLY A 35 5.02 -0.20 5.68
N SER A 36 4.96 -0.49 6.98
CA SER A 36 3.93 0.10 7.83
C SER A 36 4.32 0.15 9.30
N ASP A 37 3.74 1.14 9.98
CA ASP A 37 3.69 1.28 11.43
C ASP A 37 2.20 1.41 11.82
N ASP A 38 1.49 0.40 12.30
CA ASP A 38 1.92 -0.96 12.67
C ASP A 38 1.64 -1.97 11.55
N GLY A 39 0.53 -2.71 11.65
CA GLY A 39 0.11 -3.75 10.72
C GLY A 39 -0.47 -3.16 9.44
N ILE A 40 -0.54 -3.98 8.39
CA ILE A 40 -1.03 -3.57 7.08
C ILE A 40 -1.87 -4.63 6.39
N ARG A 41 -2.92 -4.19 5.71
CA ARG A 41 -3.69 -5.00 4.77
C ARG A 41 -3.83 -4.25 3.45
N VAL A 42 -3.70 -4.96 2.35
CA VAL A 42 -3.65 -4.36 1.01
C VAL A 42 -4.65 -5.05 0.10
N TRP A 43 -5.42 -4.24 -0.63
CA TRP A 43 -6.28 -4.68 -1.70
C TRP A 43 -5.87 -4.01 -3.01
N VAL A 44 -5.90 -4.80 -4.09
CA VAL A 44 -5.75 -4.32 -5.46
C VAL A 44 -6.96 -4.77 -6.25
N ASN A 45 -7.70 -3.84 -6.86
CA ASN A 45 -8.97 -4.11 -7.54
C ASN A 45 -9.91 -4.94 -6.67
N GLU A 46 -10.14 -4.45 -5.44
CA GLU A 46 -11.03 -5.04 -4.44
C GLU A 46 -10.61 -6.44 -3.95
N GLN A 47 -9.54 -7.03 -4.47
CA GLN A 47 -9.01 -8.33 -4.05
C GLN A 47 -7.92 -8.15 -2.98
N PRO A 48 -8.01 -8.84 -1.83
CA PRO A 48 -6.95 -8.81 -0.82
C PRO A 48 -5.71 -9.54 -1.35
N VAL A 49 -4.55 -8.86 -1.33
CA VAL A 49 -3.28 -9.40 -1.84
C VAL A 49 -2.24 -9.61 -0.74
N LEU A 50 -2.37 -8.91 0.40
CA LEU A 50 -1.41 -8.95 1.49
C LEU A 50 -2.08 -8.59 2.82
N GLU A 51 -1.72 -9.30 3.89
CA GLU A 51 -2.13 -8.99 5.26
C GLU A 51 -1.04 -9.35 6.26
N ARG A 52 -0.70 -8.40 7.13
CA ARG A 52 0.25 -8.54 8.23
C ARG A 52 -0.30 -7.79 9.43
N ASN A 53 -0.88 -8.52 10.37
CA ASN A 53 -1.29 -7.94 11.65
C ASN A 53 -0.14 -8.11 12.65
N VAL A 54 0.67 -7.08 12.83
CA VAL A 54 1.90 -7.12 13.61
C VAL A 54 2.19 -5.72 14.17
N ASP A 55 2.66 -5.66 15.41
CA ASP A 55 3.14 -4.42 16.04
C ASP A 55 4.61 -4.19 15.64
N ARG A 56 4.89 -3.05 14.99
CA ARG A 56 6.23 -2.74 14.45
C ARG A 56 6.34 -1.27 14.03
N GLY A 57 7.57 -0.79 13.96
CA GLY A 57 7.87 0.44 13.21
C GLY A 57 7.90 0.25 11.69
N SER A 58 7.66 1.34 10.97
CA SER A 58 7.69 1.37 9.49
C SER A 58 9.11 1.24 8.93
N GLY A 59 9.27 0.45 7.87
CA GLY A 59 10.48 0.37 7.06
C GLY A 59 10.16 0.19 5.57
N ILE A 60 11.08 0.60 4.68
CA ILE A 60 10.86 0.47 3.23
C ILE A 60 10.82 -1.01 2.82
N ASP A 61 9.82 -1.38 2.02
CA ASP A 61 9.69 -2.71 1.40
C ASP A 61 9.76 -3.91 2.39
N GLN A 62 9.25 -3.75 3.62
CA GLN A 62 9.22 -4.83 4.62
C GLN A 62 8.43 -6.05 4.15
N ASP A 63 7.33 -5.83 3.44
CA ASP A 63 6.50 -6.89 2.87
C ASP A 63 6.27 -6.67 1.37
N GLN A 64 5.97 -7.75 0.66
CA GLN A 64 5.64 -7.70 -0.76
C GLN A 64 4.66 -8.81 -1.16
N ALA A 65 3.88 -8.57 -2.20
CA ALA A 65 2.98 -9.55 -2.80
C ALA A 65 2.94 -9.40 -4.33
N PRO A 66 2.74 -10.50 -5.07
CA PRO A 66 2.40 -10.42 -6.49
C PRO A 66 1.00 -9.81 -6.64
N ILE A 67 0.82 -9.02 -7.70
CA ILE A 67 -0.47 -8.41 -8.07
C ILE A 67 -0.69 -8.54 -9.58
N LEU A 68 -1.95 -8.53 -9.98
CA LEU A 68 -2.35 -8.48 -11.38
C LEU A 68 -3.01 -7.12 -11.67
N LEU A 69 -2.45 -6.39 -12.63
CA LEU A 69 -2.97 -5.10 -13.08
C LEU A 69 -3.73 -5.26 -14.39
N GLN A 70 -4.81 -4.51 -14.52
CA GLN A 70 -5.64 -4.40 -15.74
C GLN A 70 -5.17 -3.20 -16.57
N ALA A 71 -5.37 -3.21 -17.88
CA ALA A 71 -5.18 -1.99 -18.68
C ALA A 71 -6.16 -0.90 -18.21
N GLY A 72 -5.70 0.35 -18.13
CA GLY A 72 -6.48 1.44 -17.58
C GLY A 72 -6.46 1.46 -16.05
N GLU A 73 -7.58 1.83 -15.44
CA GLU A 73 -7.71 2.07 -14.00
C GLU A 73 -7.48 0.81 -13.16
N ASN A 74 -6.69 0.96 -12.10
CA ASN A 74 -6.53 0.00 -11.02
C ASN A 74 -6.64 0.72 -9.68
N ARG A 75 -7.35 0.09 -8.73
CA ARG A 75 -7.62 0.64 -7.40
C ARG A 75 -6.72 -0.01 -6.37
N ILE A 76 -6.08 0.81 -5.55
CA ILE A 76 -5.21 0.36 -4.46
C ILE A 76 -5.77 0.92 -3.16
N LEU A 77 -6.12 0.02 -2.26
CA LEU A 77 -6.53 0.35 -0.90
C LEU A 77 -5.54 -0.27 0.06
N ILE A 78 -5.10 0.51 1.05
CA ILE A 78 -4.40 -0.02 2.21
C ILE A 78 -5.17 0.31 3.48
N GLN A 79 -5.12 -0.60 4.43
CA GLN A 79 -5.48 -0.38 5.82
C GLN A 79 -4.21 -0.48 6.65
N VAL A 80 -3.99 0.46 7.55
CA VAL A 80 -2.87 0.45 8.50
C VAL A 80 -3.44 0.44 9.91
N THR A 81 -3.07 -0.55 10.73
CA THR A 81 -3.42 -0.59 12.15
C THR A 81 -2.49 0.34 12.93
N GLN A 82 -2.96 0.85 14.06
CA GLN A 82 -2.18 1.73 14.93
C GLN A 82 -2.40 1.35 16.39
N GLY A 83 -1.38 0.79 17.02
CA GLY A 83 -1.35 0.46 18.45
C GLY A 83 -1.05 1.68 19.31
N GLY A 84 0.03 2.39 19.00
CA GLY A 84 0.43 3.70 19.54
C GLY A 84 1.80 4.13 18.99
N GLY A 85 2.11 5.43 19.00
CA GLY A 85 3.41 5.95 18.54
C GLY A 85 3.41 6.43 17.10
N GLY A 86 4.37 6.00 16.26
CA GLY A 86 4.44 6.45 14.86
C GLY A 86 3.30 5.88 14.03
N TRP A 87 2.76 6.62 13.06
CA TRP A 87 1.69 6.11 12.19
C TRP A 87 1.89 6.48 10.73
N ASN A 88 2.50 5.57 9.97
CA ASN A 88 2.78 5.81 8.56
C ASN A 88 2.88 4.52 7.74
N ALA A 89 2.90 4.68 6.42
CA ALA A 89 3.14 3.57 5.49
C ALA A 89 3.98 3.98 4.27
N PHE A 90 4.55 2.97 3.64
CA PHE A 90 5.19 3.04 2.33
C PHE A 90 4.46 2.11 1.38
N VAL A 91 4.25 2.56 0.14
CA VAL A 91 3.71 1.73 -0.94
C VAL A 91 4.52 2.01 -2.20
N ARG A 92 4.95 0.93 -2.87
CA ARG A 92 5.70 1.00 -4.11
C ARG A 92 5.24 -0.12 -5.05
N LEU A 93 5.11 0.21 -6.32
CA LEU A 93 4.84 -0.76 -7.38
C LEU A 93 6.10 -0.99 -8.20
N THR A 94 6.39 -2.25 -8.49
CA THR A 94 7.48 -2.65 -9.38
C THR A 94 6.99 -3.67 -10.39
N LYS A 95 7.73 -3.83 -11.50
CA LYS A 95 7.59 -5.02 -12.33
C LYS A 95 8.00 -6.27 -11.54
N VAL A 96 7.73 -7.46 -12.10
CA VAL A 96 8.09 -8.74 -11.48
C VAL A 96 9.60 -8.86 -11.23
N ASP A 97 10.42 -8.32 -12.12
CA ASP A 97 11.89 -8.27 -12.00
C ASP A 97 12.40 -7.24 -10.97
N GLY A 98 11.51 -6.46 -10.35
CA GLY A 98 11.85 -5.43 -9.37
C GLY A 98 12.20 -4.07 -9.98
N SER A 99 12.26 -3.94 -11.30
CA SER A 99 12.45 -2.65 -11.97
C SER A 99 11.22 -1.75 -11.82
N PRO A 100 11.36 -0.41 -12.01
CA PRO A 100 10.23 0.51 -11.90
C PRO A 100 9.07 0.15 -12.83
N LEU A 101 7.85 0.16 -12.29
CA LEU A 101 6.62 0.07 -13.06
C LEU A 101 6.21 1.48 -13.51
N LYS A 102 5.91 1.67 -14.80
CA LYS A 102 5.34 2.93 -15.32
C LYS A 102 3.82 2.90 -15.14
N PHE A 103 3.27 3.94 -14.53
CA PHE A 103 1.84 4.17 -14.37
C PHE A 103 1.58 5.68 -14.26
N SER A 104 0.32 6.08 -14.41
CA SER A 104 -0.13 7.45 -14.18
C SER A 104 -1.07 7.48 -12.98
N PRO A 105 -0.96 8.44 -12.04
CA PRO A 105 -1.98 8.63 -11.02
C PRO A 105 -3.30 9.07 -11.68
N LEU A 106 -4.42 8.67 -11.07
CA LEU A 106 -5.76 9.12 -11.44
C LEU A 106 -6.37 9.87 -10.25
N ASP A 107 -7.00 11.02 -10.54
CA ASP A 107 -7.71 11.85 -9.56
C ASP A 107 -9.03 11.21 -9.11
#